data_AF-A0A1Q5TD45-F1
#
_entry.id   AF-A0A1Q5TD45-F1
#
_cell.length_a   1.000
_cell.length_b   1.000
_cell.length_c   1.000
_cell.angle_alpha   90.00
_cell.angle_beta   90.00
_cell.angle_gamma   90.00
#
_symmetry.space_group_name_H-M   'P 1'
#
loop_
_entity.id
_entity.type
_entity.pdbx_description
1 polymer ?
#
loop_
_entity_poly.entity_id
_entity_poly.type
_entity_poly.pdbx_seq_one_letter_code
_entity_poly.pdbx_strand_id
1 'polypeptide(L)'
;MIPNYGEMYRYGEPISSSFVESAINEVIAKRMVKKQQMQWSQQGAHYLLQTRTAVLNNDLKARFEYWYPGIKLGEEMERYLTEAEAIAA
;
A
#
# COMPACT_ATOMS: atom_id res chain seq x y z
N MET A 1 1.99 -15.95 -30.05
CA MET A 1 2.81 -14.79 -30.45
C MET A 1 3.55 -14.32 -29.21
N ILE A 2 4.88 -14.23 -29.23
CA ILE A 2 5.70 -13.76 -28.11
C ILE A 2 6.07 -12.29 -28.39
N PRO A 3 5.84 -11.34 -27.46
CA PRO A 3 6.18 -9.93 -27.67
C PRO A 3 7.70 -9.72 -27.88
N ASN A 4 8.09 -8.84 -28.82
CA ASN A 4 9.48 -8.43 -29.04
C ASN A 4 9.81 -7.17 -28.21
N TYR A 5 10.21 -7.38 -26.97
CA TYR A 5 10.53 -6.31 -26.02
C TYR A 5 11.70 -5.41 -26.46
N GLY A 6 12.59 -5.90 -27.33
CA GLY A 6 13.77 -5.15 -27.81
C GLY A 6 13.41 -4.05 -28.82
N GLU A 7 12.39 -4.27 -29.65
CA GLU A 7 11.85 -3.22 -30.51
C GLU A 7 11.09 -2.18 -29.68
N MET A 8 10.21 -2.63 -28.77
CA MET A 8 9.43 -1.72 -27.91
C MET A 8 10.33 -0.79 -27.08
N TYR A 9 11.44 -1.28 -26.53
CA TYR A 9 12.43 -0.45 -25.83
C TYR A 9 13.08 0.60 -26.73
N ARG A 10 13.45 0.23 -27.97
CA ARG A 10 14.09 1.15 -28.93
C ARG A 10 13.12 2.22 -29.45
N TYR A 11 11.83 1.92 -29.48
CA TYR A 11 10.77 2.84 -29.89
C TYR A 11 10.10 3.58 -28.73
N GLY A 12 10.52 3.35 -27.48
CA GLY A 12 9.94 4.02 -26.30
C GLY A 12 8.49 3.61 -26.03
N GLU A 13 8.07 2.47 -26.56
CA GLU A 13 6.73 1.93 -26.35
C GLU A 13 6.62 1.28 -24.96
N PRO A 14 5.46 1.35 -24.29
CA PRO A 14 5.28 0.80 -22.95
C PRO A 14 5.45 -0.72 -22.95
N ILE A 15 6.54 -1.19 -22.34
CA ILE A 15 7.11 -2.54 -22.46
C ILE A 15 6.39 -3.60 -21.59
N SER A 16 5.29 -3.22 -20.92
CA SER A 16 4.79 -3.83 -19.67
C SER A 16 5.69 -3.53 -18.47
N SER A 17 5.04 -3.24 -17.33
CA SER A 17 5.65 -3.14 -16.03
C SER A 17 6.02 -4.54 -15.50
N SER A 18 6.76 -5.35 -16.25
CA SER A 18 7.03 -6.77 -15.99
C SER A 18 7.49 -7.07 -14.56
N PHE A 19 8.30 -6.19 -13.95
CA PHE A 19 8.66 -6.29 -12.54
C PHE A 19 7.45 -6.13 -11.61
N VAL A 20 6.61 -5.13 -11.88
CA VAL A 20 5.37 -4.87 -11.14
C VAL A 20 4.37 -6.02 -11.36
N GLU A 21 4.23 -6.51 -12.58
CA GLU A 21 3.33 -7.62 -12.92
C GLU A 21 3.77 -8.92 -12.22
N SER A 22 5.08 -9.19 -12.20
CA SER A 22 5.67 -10.33 -11.50
C SER A 22 5.56 -10.21 -9.97
N ALA A 23 5.84 -9.03 -9.42
CA ALA A 23 5.70 -8.76 -7.98
C ALA A 23 4.24 -8.89 -7.53
N ILE A 24 3.28 -8.41 -8.34
CA ILE A 24 1.86 -8.58 -8.08
C ILE A 24 1.49 -10.06 -8.12
N ASN A 25 1.92 -10.81 -9.13
CA ASN A 25 1.65 -12.25 -9.23
C ASN A 25 2.25 -13.03 -8.05
N GLU A 26 3.45 -12.69 -7.60
CA GLU A 26 4.08 -13.33 -6.44
C GLU A 26 3.34 -13.02 -5.13
N VAL A 27 2.95 -11.75 -4.92
CA VAL A 27 2.17 -11.34 -3.75
C VAL A 27 0.81 -12.02 -3.72
N ILE A 28 0.12 -12.11 -4.86
CA ILE A 28 -1.17 -12.80 -4.98
C ILE A 28 -0.99 -14.29 -4.72
N ALA A 29 -0.04 -14.95 -5.37
CA ALA A 29 0.19 -16.38 -5.18
C ALA A 29 0.52 -16.73 -3.73
N LYS A 30 1.37 -15.92 -3.07
CA LYS A 30 1.80 -16.11 -1.68
C LYS A 30 0.69 -15.85 -0.65
N ARG A 31 -0.20 -14.90 -0.92
CA ARG A 31 -1.23 -14.46 0.06
C ARG A 31 -2.63 -15.02 -0.21
N MET A 32 -2.91 -15.45 -1.44
CA MET A 32 -4.28 -15.80 -1.87
C MET A 32 -4.43 -17.25 -2.34
N VAL A 33 -3.37 -18.03 -2.54
CA VAL A 33 -3.48 -19.37 -3.15
C VAL A 33 -2.81 -20.52 -2.36
N LYS A 34 -3.57 -21.62 -2.31
CA LYS A 34 -3.31 -23.03 -1.95
C LYS A 34 -3.17 -23.47 -0.49
N LYS A 35 -2.88 -22.64 0.52
CA LYS A 35 -2.90 -23.14 1.94
C LYS A 35 -3.45 -22.17 3.01
N GLN A 36 -3.51 -20.88 2.73
CA GLN A 36 -4.27 -19.89 3.50
C GLN A 36 -5.13 -19.10 2.53
N GLN A 37 -6.33 -19.60 2.23
CA GLN A 37 -7.27 -18.81 1.45
C GLN A 37 -7.82 -17.72 2.38
N MET A 38 -7.10 -16.61 2.42
CA MET A 38 -7.59 -15.35 2.93
C MET A 38 -8.91 -15.08 2.19
N GLN A 39 -10.06 -15.25 2.88
CA GLN A 39 -11.43 -15.05 2.38
C GLN A 39 -11.73 -13.57 2.14
N TRP A 40 -10.90 -12.88 1.35
CA TRP A 40 -11.07 -11.47 1.07
C TRP A 40 -11.99 -11.34 -0.12
N SER A 41 -13.07 -10.59 0.05
CA SER A 41 -13.83 -10.12 -1.10
C SER A 41 -12.93 -9.24 -1.98
N GLN A 42 -13.23 -9.16 -3.28
CA GLN A 42 -12.53 -8.27 -4.21
C GLN A 42 -12.45 -6.83 -3.66
N GLN A 43 -13.53 -6.37 -3.04
CA GLN A 43 -13.61 -5.06 -2.41
C GLN A 43 -12.70 -4.96 -1.17
N GLY A 44 -12.64 -5.99 -0.32
CA GLY A 44 -11.73 -6.03 0.82
C GLY A 44 -10.27 -6.01 0.41
N ALA A 45 -9.90 -6.76 -0.63
CA ALA A 45 -8.54 -6.74 -1.18
C ALA A 45 -8.18 -5.36 -1.75
N HIS A 46 -9.13 -4.69 -2.42
CA HIS A 46 -8.95 -3.35 -2.93
C HIS A 46 -8.69 -2.33 -1.81
N TYR A 47 -9.49 -2.34 -0.74
CA TYR A 47 -9.28 -1.45 0.40
C TYR A 47 -7.97 -1.73 1.13
N LEU A 48 -7.58 -3.01 1.28
CA LEU A 48 -6.30 -3.36 1.87
C LEU A 48 -5.13 -2.75 1.09
N LEU A 49 -5.18 -2.83 -0.25
CA LEU A 49 -4.15 -2.26 -1.11
C LEU A 49 -4.10 -0.73 -0.95
N GLN A 50 -5.25 -0.05 -0.95
CA GLN A 50 -5.31 1.40 -0.75
C GLN A 50 -4.69 1.81 0.60
N THR A 51 -5.08 1.14 1.68
CA THR A 51 -4.54 1.41 3.03
C THR A 51 -3.04 1.15 3.07
N ARG A 52 -2.56 0.05 2.48
CA ARG A 52 -1.13 -0.30 2.48
C ARG A 52 -0.30 0.73 1.71
N THR A 53 -0.76 1.15 0.55
CA THR A 53 -0.13 2.22 -0.23
C THR A 53 -0.11 3.53 0.56
N ALA A 54 -1.20 3.85 1.25
CA ALA A 54 -1.27 5.07 2.05
C ALA A 54 -0.29 5.08 3.24
N VAL A 55 -0.08 3.92 3.88
CA VAL A 55 0.96 3.76 4.92
C VAL A 55 2.35 3.98 4.34
N LEU A 56 2.64 3.36 3.20
CA LEU A 56 3.96 3.48 2.56
C LEU A 56 4.25 4.91 2.11
N ASN A 57 3.22 5.65 1.68
CA ASN A 57 3.31 7.05 1.31
C ASN A 57 3.26 8.01 2.51
N ASN A 58 3.11 7.48 3.73
CA ASN A 58 2.93 8.25 4.96
C ASN A 58 1.75 9.26 4.91
N ASP A 59 0.73 8.99 4.08
CA ASP A 59 -0.44 9.85 3.89
C ASP A 59 -1.72 9.26 4.53
N LEU A 60 -1.62 8.09 5.17
CA LEU A 60 -2.76 7.40 5.78
C LEU A 60 -3.52 8.28 6.77
N LYS A 61 -2.80 9.01 7.65
CA LYS A 61 -3.42 9.92 8.64
C LYS A 61 -4.28 10.97 7.95
N ALA A 62 -3.72 11.67 6.96
CA ALA A 62 -4.44 12.72 6.24
C ALA A 62 -5.68 12.17 5.50
N ARG A 63 -5.56 11.02 4.83
CA ARG A 63 -6.70 10.36 4.17
C ARG A 63 -7.79 9.95 5.15
N PHE A 64 -7.39 9.40 6.30
CA PHE A 64 -8.33 8.97 7.32
C PHE A 64 -9.10 10.15 7.92
N GLU A 65 -8.41 11.23 8.28
CA GLU A 65 -9.06 12.44 8.79
C GLU A 65 -9.96 13.11 7.76
N TYR A 66 -9.62 13.01 6.47
CA TYR A 66 -10.50 13.47 5.40
C TYR A 66 -11.79 12.65 5.31
N TRP A 67 -11.71 11.32 5.44
CA TRP A 67 -12.89 10.45 5.43
C TRP A 67 -13.72 10.56 6.72
N TYR A 68 -13.07 10.81 7.84
CA TYR A 68 -13.68 10.90 9.17
C TYR A 68 -13.26 12.20 9.87
N PRO A 69 -13.87 13.36 9.52
CA PRO A 69 -13.44 14.67 10.01
C PRO A 69 -13.48 14.84 11.53
N GLY A 70 -14.32 14.06 12.22
CA GLY A 70 -14.46 14.07 13.68
C GLY A 70 -13.42 13.24 14.43
N ILE A 71 -12.51 12.56 13.73
CA ILE A 71 -11.46 11.74 14.33
C ILE A 71 -10.11 12.36 13.96
N LYS A 72 -9.30 12.71 14.97
CA LYS A 72 -7.94 13.21 14.80
C LYS A 72 -6.93 12.17 15.28
N LEU A 73 -6.09 11.67 14.38
CA LEU A 73 -5.09 10.67 14.72
C LEU A 73 -3.79 11.37 15.13
N GLY A 74 -3.31 11.13 16.35
CA GLY A 74 -1.98 11.57 16.78
C GLY A 74 -1.96 12.69 17.82
N GLU A 75 -3.07 13.35 18.12
CA GLU A 75 -3.08 14.39 19.17
C GLU A 75 -2.78 13.83 20.57
N GLU A 76 -3.20 12.59 20.86
CA GLU A 76 -2.94 11.95 22.16
C GLU A 76 -1.52 11.41 22.26
N MET A 77 -1.03 10.72 21.22
CA MET A 77 0.32 10.12 21.22
C MET A 77 1.45 11.16 21.18
N GLU A 78 1.28 12.26 20.44
CA GLU A 78 2.23 13.37 20.47
C GLU A 78 2.27 14.01 21.85
N ARG A 79 1.11 14.24 22.51
CA ARG A 79 1.02 14.71 23.91
C ARG A 79 1.79 13.83 24.88
N TYR A 80 1.55 12.52 24.87
CA TYR A 80 2.23 11.59 25.79
C TYR A 80 3.74 11.54 25.58
N LEU A 81 4.21 11.64 24.33
CA LEU A 81 5.65 11.70 24.04
C LEU A 81 6.25 13.03 24.47
N THR A 82 5.55 14.15 24.26
CA THR A 82 6.04 15.47 24.72
C THR A 82 6.07 15.56 26.25
N GLU A 83 5.06 15.03 26.92
CA GLU A 83 4.99 14.98 28.39
C GLU A 83 6.08 14.07 28.96
N ALA A 84 6.34 12.91 28.34
CA ALA A 84 7.41 12.00 28.77
C ALA A 84 8.81 12.60 28.60
N GLU A 85 9.05 13.34 27.50
CA GLU A 85 10.30 14.07 27.28
C GLU A 85 10.47 15.24 28.27
N ALA A 86 9.39 15.93 28.64
CA ALA A 86 9.42 17.01 29.63
C ALA A 86 9.65 16.54 31.07
N ILE A 87 9.27 15.30 31.41
CA ILE A 87 9.53 14.68 32.73
C ILE A 87 10.98 14.15 32.82
N ALA A 88 11.59 13.84 31.68
CA ALA A 88 12.95 13.30 31.61
C ALA A 88 14.06 14.38 31.55
N ALA A 89 13.69 15.67 31.49
CA ALA A 89 14.58 16.84 31.46
C ALA A 89 14.63 17.56 32.81
#